data_AF-A0A8C2CD57-F1
#
_entry.id   AF-A0A8C2CD57-F1
#
_cell.length_a   1.000
_cell.length_b   1.000
_cell.length_c   1.000
_cell.angle_alpha   90.00
_cell.angle_beta   90.00
_cell.angle_gamma   90.00
#
_symmetry.space_group_name_H-M   'P 1'
#
loop_
_entity.id
_entity.type
_entity.pdbx_description
1 polymer ?
#
loop_
_entity_poly.entity_id
_entity_poly.type
_entity_poly.pdbx_seq_one_letter_code
_entity_poly.pdbx_strand_id
1 'polypeptide(L)'
;MPVSCAYPGCFNIKRPKRTFSSGQTFLTFHRFPTHNPERLKLWLLALHLDINTSEHALICKRVCSDHFFEDDFKPSQQGHRRYLKASAVPNTFLQQTEVCMFFFTILDALTFFSRQCVS
;
A
#
# COMPACT_ATOMS: atom_id res chain seq x y z
N MET A 1 -18.59 -11.43 -3.09
CA MET A 1 -17.58 -11.42 -2.01
C MET A 1 -16.86 -10.08 -2.00
N PRO A 2 -16.62 -9.48 -0.82
CA PRO A 2 -15.72 -8.34 -0.70
C PRO A 2 -14.31 -8.74 -1.12
N VAL A 3 -13.61 -7.87 -1.85
CA VAL A 3 -12.21 -8.10 -2.22
C VAL A 3 -11.35 -7.28 -1.27
N SER A 4 -10.64 -7.94 -0.36
CA SER A 4 -9.67 -7.29 0.54
C SER A 4 -8.32 -7.08 -0.14
N CYS A 5 -7.56 -6.10 0.35
CA CYS A 5 -6.16 -5.95 0.01
C CYS A 5 -5.37 -7.17 0.51
N ALA A 6 -4.47 -7.68 -0.32
CA ALA A 6 -3.58 -8.78 0.00
C ALA A 6 -2.29 -8.32 0.70
N TYR A 7 -2.07 -7.00 0.80
CA TYR A 7 -0.89 -6.44 1.45
C TYR A 7 -0.96 -6.68 2.97
N PRO A 8 0.11 -7.19 3.60
CA PRO A 8 0.11 -7.48 5.03
C PRO A 8 -0.15 -6.21 5.85
N GLY A 9 -1.08 -6.28 6.82
CA GLY A 9 -1.46 -5.12 7.66
C GLY A 9 -2.46 -4.16 7.01
N CYS A 10 -2.89 -4.40 5.77
CA CYS A 10 -3.85 -3.54 5.10
C CYS A 10 -5.30 -4.06 5.25
N PHE A 11 -6.16 -3.25 5.86
CA PHE A 11 -7.59 -3.56 6.09
C PHE A 11 -8.51 -2.97 5.02
N ASN A 12 -7.95 -2.50 3.90
CA ASN A 12 -8.72 -1.93 2.81
C ASN A 12 -9.57 -3.01 2.11
N ILE A 13 -10.86 -2.74 1.99
CA ILE A 13 -11.83 -3.64 1.36
C ILE A 13 -12.50 -2.91 0.20
N LYS A 14 -12.58 -3.58 -0.96
CA LYS A 14 -13.31 -3.09 -2.12
C LYS A 14 -14.80 -3.10 -1.81
N ARG A 15 -15.32 -1.94 -1.41
CA ARG A 15 -16.75 -1.73 -1.18
C ARG A 15 -17.47 -1.66 -2.54
N PRO A 16 -18.60 -2.36 -2.72
CA PRO A 16 -19.46 -2.11 -3.88
C PRO A 16 -19.93 -0.65 -3.84
N LYS A 17 -19.98 0.01 -5.01
CA LYS A 17 -20.39 1.42 -5.17
C LYS A 17 -21.79 1.64 -4.58
N ARG A 18 -21.87 2.00 -3.31
CA ARG A 18 -23.01 2.69 -2.70
C ARG A 18 -22.41 3.78 -1.84
N THR A 19 -22.95 4.99 -2.01
CA THR A 19 -22.51 6.27 -1.43
C THR A 19 -21.15 6.80 -1.93
N PHE A 20 -21.24 7.75 -2.86
CA PHE A 20 -20.16 8.68 -3.18
C PHE A 20 -20.07 9.71 -2.04
N SER A 21 -19.04 9.61 -1.20
CA SER A 21 -18.64 10.71 -0.33
C SER A 21 -17.71 11.60 -1.15
N SER A 22 -18.16 12.81 -1.48
CA SER A 22 -17.42 13.83 -2.21
C SER A 22 -16.15 14.22 -1.44
N GLY A 23 -14.98 13.73 -1.87
CA GLY A 23 -13.69 14.11 -1.31
C GLY A 23 -12.69 12.98 -1.06
N GLN A 24 -13.10 11.71 -1.16
CA GLN A 24 -12.16 10.59 -0.99
C GLN A 24 -11.42 10.25 -2.29
N THR A 25 -10.10 10.12 -2.20
CA THR A 25 -9.26 9.53 -3.25
C THR A 25 -9.83 8.16 -3.63
N PHE A 26 -10.03 7.93 -4.92
CA PHE A 26 -10.62 6.67 -5.39
C PHE A 26 -9.65 5.52 -5.14
N LEU A 27 -9.89 4.75 -4.09
CA LEU A 27 -9.13 3.53 -3.81
C LEU A 27 -9.36 2.53 -4.95
N THR A 28 -8.29 2.21 -5.67
CA THR A 28 -8.33 1.23 -6.76
C THR A 28 -7.63 -0.06 -6.35
N PHE A 29 -8.08 -1.19 -6.90
CA PHE A 29 -7.57 -2.53 -6.56
C PHE A 29 -6.92 -3.14 -7.80
N HIS A 30 -5.62 -3.40 -7.72
CA HIS A 30 -4.79 -3.88 -8.82
C HIS A 30 -4.57 -5.38 -8.74
N ARG A 31 -4.50 -6.03 -9.91
CA ARG A 31 -4.22 -7.47 -10.01
C ARG A 31 -2.72 -7.70 -9.97
N PHE A 32 -2.33 -8.89 -9.51
CA PHE A 32 -0.96 -9.35 -9.64
C PHE A 32 -0.54 -9.43 -11.11
N PRO A 33 0.71 -9.07 -11.45
CA PRO A 33 1.20 -9.06 -12.82
C PRO A 33 1.56 -10.47 -13.30
N THR A 34 0.57 -11.33 -13.53
CA THR A 34 0.78 -12.72 -13.97
C THR A 34 1.50 -12.84 -15.32
N HIS A 35 1.40 -11.82 -16.18
CA HIS A 35 2.07 -11.80 -17.48
C HIS A 35 3.55 -11.37 -17.42
N ASN A 36 4.05 -10.91 -16.26
CA ASN A 36 5.44 -10.49 -16.09
C ASN A 36 6.04 -11.18 -14.86
N PRO A 37 6.76 -12.30 -15.02
CA PRO A 37 7.21 -13.11 -13.91
C PRO A 37 8.25 -12.41 -13.02
N GLU A 38 9.11 -11.57 -13.60
CA GLU A 38 10.10 -10.83 -12.81
C GLU A 38 9.43 -9.83 -11.87
N ARG A 39 8.47 -9.06 -12.40
CA ARG A 39 7.67 -8.13 -11.60
C ARG A 39 6.82 -8.88 -10.58
N LEU A 40 6.29 -10.05 -10.93
CA LEU A 40 5.50 -10.88 -10.02
C LEU A 40 6.32 -11.30 -8.80
N LYS A 41 7.57 -11.73 -8.99
CA LYS A 41 8.49 -12.07 -7.89
C LYS A 41 8.68 -10.88 -6.94
N LEU A 42 8.87 -9.67 -7.46
CA LEU A 42 9.00 -8.46 -6.65
C LEU A 42 7.74 -8.18 -5.83
N TRP A 43 6.56 -8.38 -6.40
CA TRP A 43 5.30 -8.25 -5.67
C TRP A 43 5.15 -9.31 -4.58
N LEU A 44 5.53 -10.57 -4.85
CA LEU A 44 5.47 -11.63 -3.85
C LEU A 44 6.41 -11.33 -2.67
N LEU A 45 7.64 -10.90 -2.96
CA LEU A 45 8.60 -10.46 -1.95
C LEU A 45 8.05 -9.29 -1.13
N ALA A 46 7.47 -8.29 -1.78
CA ALA A 46 6.92 -7.11 -1.10
C ALA A 46 5.75 -7.43 -0.16
N LEU A 47 4.99 -8.48 -0.48
CA LEU A 47 3.85 -8.93 0.32
C LEU A 47 4.20 -10.05 1.30
N HIS A 48 5.48 -10.42 1.40
CA HIS A 48 5.95 -11.57 2.17
C HIS A 48 5.23 -12.89 1.82
N LEU A 49 4.91 -13.07 0.53
CA LEU A 49 4.33 -14.29 -0.02
C LEU A 49 5.43 -15.19 -0.58
N ASP A 50 5.20 -16.49 -0.57
CA ASP A 50 6.12 -17.46 -1.19
C ASP A 50 6.22 -17.22 -2.70
N ILE A 51 7.44 -17.23 -3.22
CA ILE A 51 7.76 -17.11 -4.64
C ILE A 51 7.14 -18.28 -5.43
N ASN A 52 6.95 -19.43 -4.79
CA ASN A 52 6.35 -20.63 -5.38
C ASN A 52 4.82 -20.63 -5.34
N THR A 53 4.18 -19.52 -4.92
CA THR A 53 2.72 -19.42 -4.89
C THR A 53 2.13 -19.62 -6.28
N SER A 54 1.16 -20.52 -6.42
CA SER A 54 0.51 -20.79 -7.70
C SER A 54 -0.23 -19.56 -8.24
N GLU A 55 -0.17 -19.35 -9.56
CA GLU A 55 -0.87 -18.23 -10.22
C GLU A 55 -2.38 -18.24 -9.96
N HIS A 56 -2.96 -19.43 -9.83
CA HIS A 56 -4.38 -19.61 -9.52
C HIS A 56 -4.74 -19.03 -8.14
N ALA A 57 -3.84 -19.08 -7.15
CA ALA A 57 -4.06 -18.43 -5.85
C ALA A 57 -3.95 -16.90 -5.94
N LEU A 58 -3.18 -16.37 -6.90
CA LEU A 58 -2.94 -14.94 -7.10
C LEU A 58 -4.05 -14.26 -7.91
N ILE A 59 -4.78 -15.01 -8.76
CA ILE A 59 -5.80 -14.47 -9.66
C ILE A 59 -6.95 -13.75 -8.93
N CYS A 60 -7.23 -14.14 -7.69
CA CYS A 60 -8.27 -13.56 -6.84
C CYS A 60 -7.73 -12.45 -5.92
N LYS A 61 -6.43 -12.43 -5.64
CA LYS A 61 -5.80 -11.45 -4.74
C LYS A 61 -5.62 -10.10 -5.43
N ARG A 62 -5.75 -9.02 -4.66
CA ARG A 62 -5.58 -7.64 -5.15
C ARG A 62 -4.77 -6.82 -4.16
N VAL A 63 -4.06 -5.82 -4.66
CA VAL A 63 -3.37 -4.81 -3.85
C VAL A 63 -4.03 -3.44 -4.10
N CYS A 64 -4.29 -2.66 -3.05
CA CYS A 64 -4.89 -1.35 -3.20
C CYS A 64 -3.87 -0.29 -3.66
N SER A 65 -4.37 0.82 -4.21
CA SER A 65 -3.54 1.91 -4.76
C SER A 65 -2.62 2.59 -3.74
N ASP A 66 -2.96 2.57 -2.44
CA ASP A 66 -2.17 3.21 -1.38
C ASP A 66 -0.76 2.62 -1.22
N HIS A 67 -0.53 1.41 -1.75
CA HIS A 67 0.78 0.77 -1.74
C HIS A 67 1.61 1.11 -2.97
N PHE A 68 1.20 2.04 -3.82
CA PHE A 68 1.95 2.48 -5.00
C PHE A 68 2.13 3.98 -4.98
N PHE A 69 3.23 4.49 -5.53
CA PHE A 69 3.43 5.93 -5.66
C PHE A 69 2.58 6.50 -6.80
N GLU A 70 2.28 7.80 -6.76
CA GLU A 70 1.54 8.45 -7.85
C GLU A 70 2.26 8.31 -9.19
N ASP A 71 3.60 8.33 -9.17
CA ASP A 71 4.46 8.15 -10.34
C ASP A 71 4.48 6.70 -10.88
N ASP A 72 4.03 5.72 -10.11
CA ASP A 72 3.89 4.33 -10.56
C ASP A 72 2.69 4.13 -11.48
N PHE A 73 1.81 5.13 -11.56
CA PHE A 73 0.64 5.09 -12.41
C PHE A 73 0.93 5.68 -13.78
N LYS A 74 0.33 5.08 -14.81
CA LYS A 74 0.32 5.66 -16.15
C LYS A 74 -0.51 6.94 -16.13
N PRO A 75 -0.11 7.99 -16.87
CA PRO A 75 -0.92 9.19 -17.01
C PRO A 75 -2.30 8.79 -17.55
N SER A 76 -3.36 9.12 -16.82
CA SER A 76 -4.72 8.72 -17.19
C SER A 76 -5.16 9.53 -18.41
N GLN A 77 -5.41 8.86 -19.53
CA GLN A 77 -5.87 9.50 -20.76
C GLN A 77 -7.40 9.68 -20.79
N GLN A 78 -8.15 8.88 -20.03
CA GLN A 78 -9.61 9.01 -19.87
C GLN A 78 -10.13 8.04 -18.78
N GLY A 79 -10.70 8.59 -17.69
CA GLY A 79 -11.50 7.83 -16.72
C GLY A 79 -10.85 7.58 -15.35
N HIS A 80 -11.67 7.08 -14.42
CA HIS A 80 -11.31 6.79 -13.02
C HIS A 80 -10.44 5.53 -12.84
N ARG A 81 -10.10 4.82 -13.92
CA ARG A 81 -9.36 3.57 -13.84
C ARG A 81 -7.87 3.82 -13.98
N ARG A 82 -7.15 3.67 -12.87
CA ARG A 82 -5.70 3.87 -12.81
C ARG A 82 -4.99 2.56 -13.17
N TYR A 83 -4.02 2.64 -14.08
CA TYR A 83 -3.20 1.50 -14.50
C TYR A 83 -1.77 1.70 -14.03
N LEU A 84 -1.16 0.64 -13.52
CA LEU A 84 0.23 0.66 -13.10
C LEU A 84 1.17 0.59 -14.31
N LYS A 85 2.30 1.29 -14.24
CA LYS A 85 3.44 1.13 -15.15
C LYS A 85 4.02 -0.28 -15.05
N ALA A 86 4.86 -0.68 -16.00
CA ALA A 86 5.47 -2.01 -16.00
C ALA A 86 6.49 -2.20 -14.87
N SER A 87 7.14 -1.12 -14.41
CA SER A 87 8.12 -1.11 -13.32
C SER A 87 7.50 -1.02 -11.92
N ALA A 88 6.21 -0.72 -11.82
CA ALA A 88 5.59 -0.40 -10.54
C ALA A 88 5.49 -1.63 -9.61
N VAL A 89 6.01 -1.48 -8.41
CA VAL A 89 6.00 -2.51 -7.35
C VAL A 89 5.35 -1.94 -6.10
N PRO A 90 4.64 -2.74 -5.30
CA PRO A 90 4.11 -2.29 -4.03
C PRO A 90 5.26 -1.79 -3.18
N ASN A 91 5.09 -0.61 -2.61
CA ASN A 91 6.07 -0.01 -1.76
C ASN A 91 6.27 -0.91 -0.53
N THR A 92 7.48 -1.41 -0.35
CA THR A 92 7.87 -2.27 0.77
C THR A 92 8.18 -1.48 2.03
N PHE A 93 8.07 -0.16 1.98
CA PHE A 93 8.21 0.68 3.17
C PHE A 93 7.26 0.15 4.23
N LEU A 94 7.88 -0.45 5.23
CA LEU A 94 7.31 -0.84 6.49
C LEU A 94 6.29 0.22 6.87
N GLN A 95 5.06 -0.19 7.17
CA GLN A 95 4.08 0.64 7.85
C GLN A 95 4.58 0.99 9.26
N GLN A 96 5.74 1.63 9.38
CA GLN A 96 6.27 2.27 10.57
C GLN A 96 5.76 3.72 10.69
N THR A 97 4.75 4.11 9.91
CA THR A 97 4.14 5.43 10.01
C THR A 97 3.30 5.62 11.27
N GLU A 98 3.09 4.58 12.08
CA GLU A 98 2.55 4.74 13.44
C GLU A 98 3.56 4.42 14.56
N VAL A 99 4.85 4.22 14.25
CA VAL A 99 5.88 4.02 15.28
C VAL A 99 6.95 5.10 15.24
N CYS A 100 7.31 5.62 14.06
CA CYS A 100 8.25 6.75 13.96
C CYS A 100 7.67 8.06 14.52
N MET A 101 6.35 8.29 14.44
CA MET A 101 5.74 9.47 15.07
C MET A 101 5.76 9.39 16.61
N PHE A 102 5.78 8.19 17.19
CA PHE A 102 5.87 8.02 18.65
C PHE A 102 7.32 8.08 19.15
N PHE A 103 8.29 7.55 18.40
CA PHE A 103 9.70 7.63 18.84
C PHE A 103 10.28 9.05 18.73
N PHE A 104 9.94 9.83 17.72
CA PHE A 104 10.38 11.23 17.63
C PHE A 104 9.74 12.11 18.71
N THR A 105 8.45 11.94 19.00
CA THR A 105 7.77 12.72 20.07
C THR A 105 8.26 12.37 21.48
N ILE A 106 8.61 11.11 21.75
CA ILE A 106 9.13 10.70 23.06
C ILE A 106 10.58 11.19 23.28
N LEU A 107 11.45 11.18 22.24
CA LEU A 107 12.77 11.79 22.35
C LEU A 107 12.71 13.32 22.49
N ASP A 108 11.79 14.00 21.79
CA ASP A 108 11.59 15.45 21.94
C ASP A 108 11.02 15.82 23.33
N ALA A 109 10.12 15.02 23.90
CA ALA A 109 9.59 15.25 25.24
C ALA A 109 10.65 15.04 26.36
N LEU A 110 11.51 14.02 26.23
CA LEU A 110 12.57 13.76 27.21
C LEU A 110 13.73 14.78 27.11
N THR A 111 14.01 15.33 25.93
CA THR A 111 14.98 16.42 25.77
C THR A 111 14.45 17.76 26.27
N PHE A 112 13.14 17.98 26.28
CA PHE A 112 12.51 19.16 26.89
C PHE A 112 12.52 19.10 28.43
N PHE A 113 12.25 17.94 29.04
CA PHE A 113 12.20 17.81 30.50
C PHE A 113 13.57 17.97 31.18
N SER A 114 14.66 17.61 30.49
CA SER A 114 16.03 17.77 31.02
C SER A 114 16.50 19.23 31.05
N ARG A 115 15.86 20.13 30.30
CA ARG A 115 16.20 21.57 30.29
C ARG A 115 15.50 22.40 31.38
N GLN A 116 14.53 21.82 32.10
CA GLN A 116 13.79 22.53 33.16
C GLN A 116 14.27 22.20 34.58
N CYS A 117 15.24 21.28 34.76
CA CYS A 117 15.77 20.87 36.07
C CYS A 117 17.24 21.26 36.30
N VAL A 118 17.68 22.38 35.71
CA VAL A 118 18.90 23.09 36.15
C VAL A 118 18.52 24.54 36.44
N SER A 119 18.01 24.77 37.64
CA SER A 119 17.97 26.08 38.31
C SER A 119 18.15 25.85 39.80
#